data_AF-A0A923YYQ8-F1
#
_entry.id   AF-A0A923YYQ8-F1
#
_cell.length_a   1.000
_cell.length_b   1.000
_cell.length_c   1.000
_cell.angle_alpha   90.00
_cell.angle_beta   90.00
_cell.angle_gamma   90.00
#
_symmetry.space_group_name_H-M   'P 1'
#
loop_
_entity.id
_entity.type
_entity.pdbx_description
1 polymer ?
#
loop_
_entity_poly.entity_id
_entity_poly.type
_entity_poly.pdbx_seq_one_letter_code
_entity_poly.pdbx_strand_id
1 'polypeptide(L)'
;KGVEDGKMVVLQRQDPATGLIIALDSVKIKGGKFELKGKTTEPTFNVLQIAKPESKVGFILEEGTIKVVVDKDSINKTVVSGTYNNDEFSAFKKDSEKTQKEVQKKVMDFQSKNMAAMNEAQTKKDTVTINKLMKEYTVLQKEGMNYYTVYAENHPKSFLTALIVEGMFNMPSPDLVKIRKIYDGLDTKLQATKIGKTIKTKLDNASKPAVIAPPPPPPAVVEPTAPVSK
;
A
#
# COMPACT_ATOMS: atom_id res chain seq x y z
N LYS A 1 7.38 -26.27 -3.63
CA LYS A 1 8.06 -27.58 -3.41
C LYS A 1 7.82 -28.02 -1.98
N GLY A 2 7.53 -29.31 -1.77
CA GLY A 2 7.37 -29.93 -0.45
C GLY A 2 6.06 -29.62 0.30
N VAL A 3 5.07 -29.02 -0.36
CA VAL A 3 3.71 -29.00 0.17
C VAL A 3 3.07 -30.35 -0.13
N GLU A 4 2.39 -30.93 0.86
CA GLU A 4 1.71 -32.22 0.75
C GLU A 4 0.60 -32.20 -0.32
N ASP A 5 0.38 -33.34 -0.96
CA ASP A 5 -0.73 -33.53 -1.88
C ASP A 5 -2.09 -33.46 -1.16
N GLY A 6 -3.12 -33.05 -1.90
CA GLY A 6 -4.48 -32.90 -1.37
C GLY A 6 -4.72 -31.60 -0.60
N LYS A 7 -3.69 -30.82 -0.25
CA LYS A 7 -3.84 -29.47 0.29
C LYS A 7 -4.43 -28.52 -0.75
N MET A 8 -5.15 -27.50 -0.28
CA MET A 8 -5.81 -26.52 -1.15
C MET A 8 -4.89 -25.33 -1.43
N VAL A 9 -4.93 -24.86 -2.66
CA VAL A 9 -4.54 -23.51 -3.06
C VAL A 9 -5.82 -22.74 -3.32
N VAL A 10 -5.97 -21.56 -2.70
CA VAL A 10 -7.16 -20.72 -2.86
C VAL A 10 -6.73 -19.38 -3.43
N LEU A 11 -7.29 -19.01 -4.57
CA LEU A 11 -7.16 -17.68 -5.15
C LEU A 11 -8.12 -16.73 -4.41
N GLN A 12 -7.57 -15.63 -3.91
CA GLN A 12 -8.28 -14.66 -3.10
C GLN A 12 -8.04 -13.24 -3.61
N ARG A 13 -9.03 -12.37 -3.42
CA ARG A 13 -8.88 -10.92 -3.59
C ARG A 13 -9.45 -10.20 -2.39
N GLN A 14 -8.90 -9.03 -2.08
CA GLN A 14 -9.57 -8.09 -1.19
C GLN A 14 -10.64 -7.34 -1.97
N ASP A 15 -11.83 -7.24 -1.39
CA ASP A 15 -12.88 -6.39 -1.90
C ASP A 15 -12.54 -4.92 -1.64
N PRO A 16 -12.47 -4.06 -2.67
CA PRO A 16 -12.04 -2.68 -2.49
C PRO A 16 -13.07 -1.81 -1.73
N ALA A 17 -14.35 -2.22 -1.65
CA ALA A 17 -15.39 -1.45 -0.99
C ALA A 17 -15.54 -1.82 0.50
N THR A 18 -15.47 -3.12 0.81
CA THR A 18 -15.71 -3.66 2.15
C THR A 18 -14.43 -4.06 2.88
N GLY A 19 -13.31 -4.20 2.16
CA GLY A 19 -12.05 -4.69 2.70
C GLY A 19 -12.05 -6.20 3.00
N LEU A 20 -13.15 -6.91 2.75
CA LEU A 20 -13.28 -8.34 3.02
C LEU A 20 -12.47 -9.18 2.02
N ILE A 21 -11.98 -10.34 2.47
CA ILE A 21 -11.32 -11.30 1.60
C ILE A 21 -12.38 -12.17 0.92
N ILE A 22 -12.35 -12.19 -0.41
CA ILE A 22 -13.23 -13.00 -1.26
C ILE A 22 -12.40 -14.11 -1.90
N ALA A 23 -12.84 -15.36 -1.76
CA ALA A 23 -12.30 -16.49 -2.51
C ALA A 23 -12.87 -16.50 -3.93
N LEU A 24 -12.00 -16.54 -4.93
CA LEU A 24 -12.36 -16.50 -6.34
C LEU A 24 -12.34 -17.89 -6.99
N ASP A 25 -11.36 -18.70 -6.63
CA ASP A 25 -11.18 -20.06 -7.17
C ASP A 25 -10.32 -20.89 -6.20
N SER A 26 -10.31 -22.22 -6.39
CA SER A 26 -9.47 -23.10 -5.59
C SER A 26 -9.11 -24.39 -6.33
N VAL A 27 -7.94 -24.94 -6.02
CA VAL A 27 -7.46 -26.19 -6.60
C VAL A 27 -6.70 -27.02 -5.57
N LYS A 28 -6.74 -28.35 -5.70
CA LYS A 28 -5.92 -29.27 -4.89
C LYS A 28 -4.53 -29.42 -5.49
N ILE A 29 -3.52 -29.43 -4.63
CA ILE A 29 -2.15 -29.77 -5.00
C ILE A 29 -2.08 -31.26 -5.32
N LYS A 30 -1.46 -31.59 -6.46
CA LYS A 30 -1.19 -32.97 -6.91
C LYS A 30 0.25 -33.07 -7.43
N GLY A 31 1.00 -34.05 -6.95
CA GLY A 31 2.43 -34.19 -7.25
C GLY A 31 3.25 -32.94 -6.94
N GLY A 32 2.87 -32.20 -5.88
CA GLY A 32 3.51 -30.93 -5.51
C GLY A 32 3.33 -29.78 -6.51
N LYS A 33 2.37 -29.89 -7.44
CA LYS A 33 2.02 -28.87 -8.44
C LYS A 33 0.53 -28.52 -8.34
N PHE A 34 0.19 -27.33 -8.84
CA PHE A 34 -1.18 -26.89 -9.03
C PHE A 34 -1.27 -26.05 -10.31
N GLU A 35 -2.46 -25.96 -10.87
CA GLU A 35 -2.75 -25.14 -12.04
C GLU A 35 -4.14 -24.53 -11.87
N LEU A 36 -4.26 -23.24 -12.12
CA LEU A 36 -5.52 -22.49 -12.16
C LEU A 36 -5.64 -21.89 -13.56
N LYS A 37 -6.83 -21.97 -14.17
CA LYS A 37 -7.12 -21.38 -15.49
C LYS A 37 -8.31 -20.46 -15.36
N GLY A 38 -8.22 -19.31 -16.01
CA GLY A 38 -9.29 -18.32 -15.97
C GLY A 38 -9.14 -17.28 -17.06
N LYS A 39 -9.98 -16.26 -16.98
CA LYS A 39 -9.93 -15.09 -17.86
C LYS A 39 -9.87 -13.83 -17.00
N THR A 40 -9.15 -12.83 -17.47
CA THR A 40 -9.13 -11.50 -16.89
C THR A 40 -9.22 -10.45 -18.00
N THR A 41 -9.68 -9.25 -17.66
CA THR A 41 -9.80 -8.12 -18.60
C THR A 41 -8.86 -6.97 -18.26
N GLU A 42 -8.31 -6.97 -17.04
CA GLU A 42 -7.36 -5.97 -16.56
C GLU A 42 -6.44 -6.61 -15.49
N PRO A 43 -5.22 -6.09 -15.31
CA PRO A 43 -4.36 -6.53 -14.22
C PRO A 43 -4.98 -6.21 -12.86
N THR A 44 -4.92 -7.14 -11.91
CA THR A 44 -5.39 -6.94 -10.53
C THR A 44 -4.46 -7.61 -9.52
N PHE A 45 -4.26 -6.97 -8.36
CA PHE A 45 -3.54 -7.60 -7.26
C PHE A 45 -4.41 -8.67 -6.60
N ASN A 46 -3.88 -9.88 -6.47
CA ASN A 46 -4.55 -11.02 -5.84
C ASN A 46 -3.58 -11.77 -4.93
N VAL A 47 -4.13 -12.68 -4.14
CA VAL A 47 -3.39 -13.49 -3.18
C VAL A 47 -3.69 -14.97 -3.44
N LEU A 48 -2.64 -15.79 -3.47
CA LEU A 48 -2.77 -17.24 -3.35
C LEU A 48 -2.55 -17.62 -1.88
N GLN A 49 -3.55 -18.20 -1.25
CA GLN A 49 -3.41 -18.89 0.03
C GLN A 49 -3.03 -20.36 -0.23
N ILE A 50 -1.91 -20.81 0.33
CA ILE A 50 -1.30 -22.10 0.01
C ILE A 50 -1.28 -22.99 1.24
N ALA A 51 -2.16 -23.99 1.27
CA ALA A 51 -2.37 -24.95 2.36
C ALA A 51 -2.86 -24.36 3.69
N LYS A 52 -2.23 -23.29 4.20
CA LYS A 52 -2.53 -22.68 5.51
C LYS A 52 -2.86 -21.19 5.38
N PRO A 53 -3.66 -20.59 6.29
CA PRO A 53 -4.04 -19.18 6.23
C PRO A 53 -2.89 -18.18 6.24
N GLU A 54 -1.77 -18.50 6.89
CA GLU A 54 -0.57 -17.66 6.98
C GLU A 54 0.31 -17.73 5.72
N SER A 55 0.15 -18.77 4.91
CA SER A 55 0.94 -19.02 3.70
C SER A 55 0.34 -18.30 2.51
N LYS A 56 0.51 -16.98 2.46
CA LYS A 56 -0.05 -16.10 1.42
C LYS A 56 1.03 -15.60 0.47
N VAL A 57 0.73 -15.64 -0.83
CA VAL A 57 1.59 -15.16 -1.91
C VAL A 57 0.82 -14.14 -2.72
N GLY A 58 1.21 -12.86 -2.62
CA GLY A 58 0.67 -11.80 -3.46
C GLY A 58 1.21 -11.90 -4.90
N PHE A 59 0.38 -11.58 -5.88
CA PHE A 59 0.76 -11.55 -7.28
C PHE A 59 -0.18 -10.67 -8.10
N ILE A 60 0.21 -10.35 -9.34
CA ILE A 60 -0.64 -9.64 -10.30
C ILE A 60 -1.33 -10.68 -11.18
N LEU A 61 -2.65 -10.78 -11.09
CA LEU A 61 -3.45 -11.57 -12.03
C LEU A 61 -3.61 -10.77 -13.32
N GLU A 62 -3.00 -11.24 -14.40
CA GLU A 62 -2.99 -10.61 -15.71
C GLU A 62 -3.05 -11.67 -16.83
N GLU A 63 -3.14 -11.22 -18.09
CA GLU A 63 -3.08 -12.11 -19.24
C GLU A 63 -1.69 -12.74 -19.39
N GLY A 64 -1.65 -14.05 -19.63
CA GLY A 64 -0.43 -14.80 -19.87
C GLY A 64 -0.25 -15.97 -18.90
N THR A 65 0.91 -16.61 -18.97
CA THR A 65 1.27 -17.74 -18.12
C THR A 65 2.06 -17.25 -16.91
N ILE A 66 1.40 -17.19 -15.75
CA ILE A 66 2.03 -16.81 -14.49
C ILE A 66 2.59 -18.07 -13.81
N LYS A 67 3.87 -18.04 -13.46
CA LYS A 67 4.56 -19.12 -12.77
C LYS A 67 4.79 -18.75 -11.30
N VAL A 68 4.37 -19.62 -10.39
CA VAL A 68 4.55 -19.44 -8.95
C VAL A 68 5.44 -20.56 -8.41
N VAL A 69 6.61 -20.19 -7.87
CA VAL A 69 7.54 -21.14 -7.26
C VAL A 69 7.57 -20.90 -5.75
N VAL A 70 6.83 -21.74 -5.04
CA VAL A 70 6.66 -21.65 -3.58
C VAL A 70 7.72 -22.46 -2.86
N ASP A 71 8.35 -21.85 -1.86
CA ASP A 71 9.15 -22.53 -0.85
C ASP A 71 8.30 -22.71 0.42
N LYS A 72 8.07 -23.96 0.84
CA LYS A 72 7.22 -24.26 2.01
C LYS A 72 7.85 -23.75 3.32
N ASP A 73 9.18 -23.73 3.38
CA ASP A 73 9.94 -23.39 4.57
C ASP A 73 10.17 -21.88 4.64
N SER A 74 9.96 -21.19 3.51
CA SER A 74 10.11 -19.75 3.44
C SER A 74 9.17 -19.16 2.40
N ILE A 75 7.91 -18.94 2.79
CA ILE A 75 6.91 -18.31 1.93
C ILE A 75 7.39 -16.97 1.35
N ASN A 76 8.23 -16.25 2.11
CA ASN A 76 8.83 -14.98 1.72
C ASN A 76 9.81 -15.10 0.55
N LYS A 77 10.42 -16.28 0.34
CA LYS A 77 11.28 -16.59 -0.81
C LYS A 77 10.49 -17.03 -2.05
N THR A 78 9.16 -17.03 -1.99
CA THR A 78 8.34 -17.34 -3.16
C THR A 78 8.64 -16.37 -4.30
N VAL A 79 8.84 -16.94 -5.49
CA VAL A 79 9.06 -16.18 -6.72
C VAL A 79 7.83 -16.30 -7.59
N VAL A 80 7.31 -15.16 -8.06
CA VAL A 80 6.25 -15.10 -9.07
C VAL A 80 6.81 -14.46 -10.34
N SER A 81 6.61 -15.11 -11.48
CA SER A 81 7.22 -14.67 -12.75
C SER A 81 6.41 -15.10 -13.97
N GLY A 82 6.94 -14.81 -15.16
CA GLY A 82 6.41 -15.28 -16.45
C GLY A 82 5.50 -14.28 -17.16
N THR A 83 5.26 -13.14 -16.52
CA THR A 83 4.50 -12.00 -17.05
C THR A 83 5.14 -10.71 -16.54
N TYR A 84 5.04 -9.63 -17.33
CA TYR A 84 5.78 -8.40 -17.07
C TYR A 84 5.49 -7.80 -15.68
N ASN A 85 4.22 -7.69 -15.27
CA ASN A 85 3.91 -7.05 -13.98
C ASN A 85 4.32 -7.92 -12.79
N ASN A 86 4.33 -9.25 -12.94
CA ASN A 86 4.82 -10.15 -11.90
C ASN A 86 6.35 -10.13 -11.79
N ASP A 87 7.07 -10.05 -12.92
CA ASP A 87 8.53 -9.93 -12.92
C ASP A 87 8.94 -8.60 -12.26
N GLU A 88 8.26 -7.51 -12.61
CA GLU A 88 8.41 -6.19 -11.97
C GLU A 88 8.08 -6.23 -10.47
N PHE A 89 6.98 -6.87 -10.08
CA PHE A 89 6.59 -6.98 -8.66
C PHE A 89 7.61 -7.77 -7.84
N SER A 90 8.14 -8.87 -8.39
CA SER A 90 9.19 -9.66 -7.74
C SER A 90 10.51 -8.89 -7.60
N ALA A 91 10.92 -8.17 -8.65
CA ALA A 91 12.12 -7.32 -8.61
C ALA A 91 11.95 -6.20 -7.57
N PHE A 92 10.82 -5.49 -7.61
CA PHE A 92 10.51 -4.44 -6.65
C PHE A 92 10.54 -4.95 -5.21
N LYS A 93 9.93 -6.11 -4.93
CA LYS A 93 9.90 -6.68 -3.58
C LYS A 93 11.32 -6.90 -3.05
N LYS A 94 12.19 -7.53 -3.85
CA LYS A 94 13.58 -7.80 -3.48
C LYS A 94 14.35 -6.52 -3.15
N ASP A 95 14.22 -5.50 -4.01
CA ASP A 95 14.96 -4.24 -3.85
C ASP A 95 14.36 -3.38 -2.71
N SER A 96 13.03 -3.44 -2.52
CA SER A 96 12.33 -2.79 -1.41
C SER A 96 12.74 -3.38 -0.07
N GLU A 97 12.88 -4.71 0.05
CA GLU A 97 13.31 -5.37 1.29
C GLU A 97 14.72 -4.94 1.69
N LYS A 98 15.64 -4.80 0.72
CA LYS A 98 16.99 -4.30 0.98
C LYS A 98 16.94 -2.86 1.50
N THR A 99 16.23 -1.99 0.78
CA THR A 99 16.13 -0.57 1.12
C THR A 99 15.48 -0.36 2.48
N GLN A 100 14.39 -1.09 2.78
CA GLN A 100 13.71 -1.04 4.06
C GLN A 100 14.62 -1.46 5.21
N LYS A 101 15.43 -2.53 5.05
CA LYS A 101 16.40 -2.95 6.07
C LYS A 101 17.45 -1.88 6.35
N GLU A 102 17.95 -1.22 5.30
CA GLU A 102 18.93 -0.14 5.43
C GLU A 102 18.34 1.08 6.16
N VAL A 103 17.13 1.51 5.77
CA VAL A 103 16.41 2.62 6.42
C VAL A 103 16.05 2.27 7.87
N GLN A 104 15.58 1.04 8.12
CA GLN A 104 15.26 0.58 9.47
C GLN A 104 16.51 0.60 10.37
N LYS A 105 17.66 0.18 9.86
CA LYS A 105 18.92 0.26 10.58
C LYS A 105 19.28 1.70 10.93
N LYS A 106 19.21 2.62 9.96
CA LYS A 106 19.47 4.06 10.19
C LYS A 106 18.54 4.65 11.24
N VAL A 107 17.26 4.28 11.20
CA VAL A 107 16.26 4.69 12.19
C VAL A 107 16.59 4.17 13.58
N MET A 108 16.92 2.88 13.72
CA MET A 108 17.31 2.29 15.00
C MET A 108 18.59 2.93 15.56
N ASP A 109 19.59 3.17 14.71
CA ASP A 109 20.83 3.85 15.10
C ASP A 109 20.57 5.29 15.55
N PHE A 110 19.70 6.01 14.82
CA PHE A 110 19.30 7.38 15.18
C PHE A 110 18.58 7.41 16.53
N GLN A 111 17.60 6.53 16.73
CA GLN A 111 16.87 6.42 17.99
C GLN A 111 17.81 6.09 19.15
N SER A 112 18.69 5.10 18.98
CA SER A 112 19.64 4.69 20.03
C SER A 112 20.61 5.81 20.40
N LYS A 113 21.12 6.56 19.42
CA LYS A 113 22.06 7.67 19.65
C LYS A 113 21.41 8.88 20.30
N ASN A 114 20.15 9.17 19.97
CA ASN A 114 19.50 10.43 20.35
C ASN A 114 18.47 10.27 21.48
N MET A 115 18.21 9.06 21.98
CA MET A 115 17.20 8.81 23.03
C MET A 115 17.46 9.64 24.29
N ALA A 116 18.71 9.66 24.79
CA ALA A 116 19.08 10.44 25.96
C ALA A 116 18.89 11.95 25.74
N ALA A 117 19.36 12.46 24.59
CA ALA A 117 19.23 13.87 24.22
C ALA A 117 17.76 14.29 24.07
N MET A 118 16.92 13.44 23.48
CA MET A 118 15.49 13.70 23.34
C MET A 118 14.80 13.74 24.71
N ASN A 119 15.10 12.80 25.60
CA ASN A 119 14.52 12.75 26.95
C ASN A 119 14.94 13.97 27.79
N GLU A 120 16.20 14.37 27.71
CA GLU A 120 16.72 15.55 28.39
C GLU A 120 16.07 16.83 27.84
N ALA A 121 15.98 16.97 26.51
CA ALA A 121 15.34 18.11 25.88
C ALA A 121 13.85 18.20 26.24
N GLN A 122 13.14 17.06 26.32
CA GLN A 122 11.74 17.02 26.75
C GLN A 122 11.60 17.47 28.21
N THR A 123 12.48 17.02 29.10
CA THR A 123 12.50 17.42 30.52
C THR A 123 12.75 18.92 30.68
N LYS A 124 13.70 19.45 29.92
CA LYS A 124 14.08 20.87 29.94
C LYS A 124 13.17 21.77 29.10
N LYS A 125 12.19 21.20 28.39
CA LYS A 125 11.35 21.90 27.40
C LYS A 125 12.19 22.64 26.34
N ASP A 126 13.34 22.07 25.97
CA ASP A 126 14.22 22.60 24.93
C ASP A 126 13.61 22.32 23.55
N THR A 127 12.77 23.24 23.11
CA THR A 127 12.06 23.16 21.83
C THR A 127 13.01 23.20 20.63
N VAL A 128 14.20 23.80 20.75
CA VAL A 128 15.17 23.88 19.65
C VAL A 128 15.74 22.49 19.38
N THR A 129 16.19 21.79 20.43
CA THR A 129 16.71 20.42 20.32
C THR A 129 15.63 19.44 19.88
N ILE A 130 14.42 19.54 20.45
CA ILE A 130 13.27 18.70 20.04
C ILE A 130 12.98 18.86 18.55
N ASN A 131 12.83 20.10 18.06
CA ASN A 131 12.51 20.37 16.66
C ASN A 131 13.63 19.90 15.72
N LYS A 132 14.89 20.04 16.12
CA LYS A 132 16.04 19.53 15.36
C LYS A 132 15.96 18.00 15.21
N LEU A 133 15.82 17.27 16.31
CA LEU A 133 15.77 15.81 16.30
C LEU A 133 14.55 15.28 15.53
N MET A 134 13.39 15.92 15.67
CA MET A 134 12.19 15.58 14.91
C MET A 134 12.38 15.79 13.40
N LYS A 135 13.08 16.86 12.99
CA LYS A 135 13.38 17.14 11.58
C LYS A 135 14.33 16.08 11.00
N GLU A 136 15.38 15.72 11.73
CA GLU A 136 16.33 14.67 11.32
C GLU A 136 15.62 13.31 11.18
N TYR A 137 14.77 12.96 12.15
CA TYR A 137 13.96 11.74 12.08
C TYR A 137 13.00 11.74 10.88
N THR A 138 12.37 12.88 10.58
CA THR A 138 11.49 13.02 9.42
C THR A 138 12.24 12.80 8.09
N VAL A 139 13.50 13.23 7.98
CA VAL A 139 14.33 12.98 6.80
C VAL A 139 14.56 11.48 6.61
N LEU A 140 14.88 10.75 7.70
CA LEU A 140 15.05 9.29 7.64
C LEU A 140 13.77 8.56 7.23
N GLN A 141 12.62 8.99 7.74
CA GLN A 141 11.33 8.43 7.32
C GLN A 141 11.04 8.67 5.83
N LYS A 142 11.35 9.87 5.33
CA LYS A 142 11.17 10.22 3.91
C LYS A 142 12.07 9.38 3.00
N GLU A 143 13.25 8.98 3.44
CA GLU A 143 14.14 8.11 2.67
C GLU A 143 13.46 6.78 2.31
N GLY A 144 12.75 6.16 3.27
CA GLY A 144 12.00 4.92 3.02
C GLY A 144 10.85 5.08 2.02
N MET A 145 10.17 6.23 2.04
CA MET A 145 9.10 6.53 1.08
C MET A 145 9.62 6.91 -0.31
N ASN A 146 10.83 7.46 -0.39
CA ASN A 146 11.40 7.91 -1.66
C ASN A 146 11.58 6.75 -2.64
N TYR A 147 11.94 5.56 -2.15
CA TYR A 147 12.10 4.37 -2.98
C TYR A 147 10.85 4.03 -3.81
N TYR A 148 9.68 3.98 -3.16
CA TYR A 148 8.39 3.74 -3.83
C TYR A 148 8.14 4.78 -4.92
N THR A 149 8.45 6.04 -4.60
CA THR A 149 8.18 7.14 -5.51
C THR A 149 9.11 7.12 -6.72
N VAL A 150 10.40 6.85 -6.51
CA VAL A 150 11.40 6.71 -7.58
C VAL A 150 11.07 5.54 -8.50
N TYR A 151 10.63 4.41 -7.94
CA TYR A 151 10.16 3.29 -8.76
C TYR A 151 8.96 3.72 -9.62
N ALA A 152 7.97 4.36 -9.02
CA ALA A 152 6.77 4.79 -9.74
C ALA A 152 7.09 5.80 -10.88
N GLU A 153 8.06 6.68 -10.68
CA GLU A 153 8.53 7.63 -11.71
C GLU A 153 9.23 6.96 -12.90
N ASN A 154 9.91 5.83 -12.67
CA ASN A 154 10.75 5.18 -13.69
C ASN A 154 10.09 3.96 -14.35
N HIS A 155 8.95 3.48 -13.83
CA HIS A 155 8.28 2.27 -14.31
C HIS A 155 6.81 2.53 -14.72
N PRO A 156 6.53 3.47 -15.65
CA PRO A 156 5.16 3.89 -15.97
C PRO A 156 4.27 2.80 -16.59
N LYS A 157 4.88 1.71 -17.07
CA LYS A 157 4.19 0.55 -17.65
C LYS A 157 3.85 -0.53 -16.63
N SER A 158 4.42 -0.46 -15.43
CA SER A 158 4.18 -1.44 -14.37
C SER A 158 2.86 -1.13 -13.67
N PHE A 159 1.99 -2.12 -13.55
CA PHE A 159 0.76 -2.04 -12.76
C PHE A 159 1.06 -1.69 -11.30
N LEU A 160 2.25 -2.04 -10.80
CA LEU A 160 2.70 -1.66 -9.47
C LEU A 160 2.79 -0.13 -9.31
N THR A 161 3.12 0.60 -10.36
CA THR A 161 3.12 2.08 -10.33
C THR A 161 1.72 2.62 -10.02
N ALA A 162 0.66 2.03 -10.60
CA ALA A 162 -0.70 2.43 -10.27
C ALA A 162 -1.05 2.13 -8.79
N LEU A 163 -0.66 0.97 -8.26
CA LEU A 163 -0.84 0.62 -6.85
C LEU A 163 -0.10 1.59 -5.92
N ILE A 164 1.14 1.94 -6.24
CA ILE A 164 1.94 2.90 -5.47
C ILE A 164 1.28 4.27 -5.47
N VAL A 165 0.87 4.77 -6.64
CA VAL A 165 0.22 6.08 -6.77
C VAL A 165 -1.09 6.13 -5.98
N GLU A 166 -1.90 5.06 -6.01
CA GLU A 166 -3.10 4.98 -5.17
C GLU A 166 -2.74 5.05 -3.67
N GLY A 167 -1.69 4.34 -3.24
CA GLY A 167 -1.21 4.35 -1.87
C GLY A 167 -0.68 5.70 -1.42
N MET A 168 -0.10 6.51 -2.31
CA MET A 168 0.43 7.84 -1.99
C MET A 168 -0.66 8.80 -1.47
N PHE A 169 -1.94 8.61 -1.84
CA PHE A 169 -3.04 9.40 -1.28
C PHE A 169 -3.28 9.16 0.21
N ASN A 170 -2.88 7.99 0.73
CA ASN A 170 -3.08 7.63 2.13
C ASN A 170 -1.91 8.06 3.02
N MET A 171 -0.90 8.74 2.45
CA MET A 171 0.20 9.32 3.22
C MET A 171 -0.32 10.49 4.08
N PRO A 172 0.26 10.75 5.28
CA PRO A 172 -0.18 11.85 6.15
C PRO A 172 -0.14 13.24 5.48
N SER A 173 0.76 13.43 4.51
CA SER A 173 0.88 14.66 3.71
C SER A 173 1.12 14.26 2.25
N PRO A 174 0.04 14.02 1.47
CA PRO A 174 0.16 13.59 0.09
C PRO A 174 0.59 14.77 -0.80
N ASP A 175 1.65 14.58 -1.58
CA ASP A 175 2.10 15.55 -2.59
C ASP A 175 1.28 15.37 -3.88
N LEU A 176 0.17 16.09 -3.97
CA LEU A 176 -0.77 15.97 -5.10
C LEU A 176 -0.16 16.36 -6.45
N VAL A 177 0.81 17.28 -6.46
CA VAL A 177 1.52 17.68 -7.68
C VAL A 177 2.36 16.51 -8.19
N LYS A 178 3.09 15.86 -7.28
CA LYS A 178 3.90 14.69 -7.59
C LYS A 178 3.03 13.49 -8.01
N ILE A 179 1.96 13.21 -7.27
CA ILE A 179 1.01 12.14 -7.60
C ILE A 179 0.43 12.34 -9.00
N ARG A 180 0.01 13.57 -9.34
CA ARG A 180 -0.51 13.88 -10.68
C ARG A 180 0.54 13.66 -11.76
N LYS A 181 1.77 14.14 -11.56
CA LYS A 181 2.87 13.93 -12.52
C LYS A 181 3.12 12.44 -12.82
N ILE A 182 3.13 11.59 -11.79
CA ILE A 182 3.33 10.15 -11.97
C ILE A 182 2.11 9.53 -12.67
N TYR A 183 0.89 9.90 -12.29
CA TYR A 183 -0.33 9.41 -12.93
C TYR A 183 -0.41 9.78 -14.41
N ASP A 184 -0.08 11.02 -14.77
CA ASP A 184 -0.13 11.50 -16.15
C ASP A 184 0.92 10.78 -17.03
N GLY A 185 2.00 10.28 -16.42
CA GLY A 185 3.02 9.45 -17.07
C GLY A 185 2.69 7.96 -17.18
N LEU A 186 1.65 7.46 -16.52
CA LEU A 186 1.24 6.05 -16.59
C LEU A 186 0.87 5.66 -18.03
N ASP A 187 1.14 4.41 -18.39
CA ASP A 187 0.65 3.84 -19.64
C ASP A 187 -0.88 4.01 -19.74
N THR A 188 -1.36 4.45 -20.91
CA THR A 188 -2.79 4.69 -21.15
C THR A 188 -3.69 3.49 -20.83
N LYS A 189 -3.20 2.26 -21.04
CA LYS A 189 -3.93 1.04 -20.66
C LYS A 189 -4.10 0.94 -19.15
N LEU A 190 -3.10 1.35 -18.37
CA LEU A 190 -3.17 1.40 -16.91
C LEU A 190 -4.10 2.51 -16.42
N GLN A 191 -4.08 3.69 -17.05
CA GLN A 191 -5.03 4.76 -16.75
C GLN A 191 -6.50 4.33 -16.97
N ALA A 192 -6.74 3.45 -17.94
CA ALA A 192 -8.07 2.93 -18.27
C ALA A 192 -8.59 1.82 -17.32
N THR A 193 -7.72 1.22 -16.50
CA THR A 193 -8.10 0.23 -15.48
C THR A 193 -8.97 0.85 -14.39
N LYS A 194 -9.65 0.02 -13.59
CA LYS A 194 -10.41 0.50 -12.43
C LYS A 194 -9.56 1.34 -11.46
N ILE A 195 -8.36 0.89 -11.12
CA ILE A 195 -7.47 1.63 -10.23
C ILE A 195 -7.01 2.96 -10.87
N GLY A 196 -6.70 2.97 -12.16
CA GLY A 196 -6.37 4.19 -12.90
C GLY A 196 -7.49 5.23 -12.86
N LYS A 197 -8.74 4.79 -13.05
CA LYS A 197 -9.93 5.65 -12.93
C LYS A 197 -10.17 6.14 -11.50
N THR A 198 -9.92 5.31 -10.49
CA THR A 198 -9.99 5.72 -9.08
C THR A 198 -8.98 6.82 -8.77
N ILE A 199 -7.73 6.66 -9.21
CA ILE A 199 -6.67 7.68 -9.04
C ILE A 199 -7.09 8.99 -9.71
N LYS A 200 -7.56 8.93 -10.96
CA LYS A 200 -8.05 10.10 -11.68
C LYS A 200 -9.14 10.84 -10.89
N THR A 201 -10.12 10.09 -10.38
CA THR A 201 -11.24 10.65 -9.61
C THR A 201 -10.74 11.33 -8.33
N LYS A 202 -9.78 10.73 -7.63
CA LYS A 202 -9.15 11.35 -6.44
C LYS A 202 -8.41 12.65 -6.80
N LEU A 203 -7.63 12.66 -7.89
CA LEU A 203 -6.93 13.86 -8.38
C LEU A 203 -7.88 14.99 -8.78
N ASP A 204 -8.96 14.65 -9.49
CA ASP A 204 -9.94 15.63 -9.95
C ASP A 204 -10.73 16.22 -8.77
N ASN A 205 -11.06 15.41 -7.76
CA ASN A 205 -11.73 15.90 -6.55
C ASN A 205 -10.80 16.76 -5.68
N ALA A 206 -9.52 16.43 -5.59
CA ALA A 206 -8.55 17.23 -4.84
C ALA A 206 -8.22 18.57 -5.51
N SER A 207 -8.52 18.70 -6.81
CA SER A 207 -8.32 19.92 -7.60
C SER A 207 -9.53 20.87 -7.57
N LYS A 208 -10.68 20.44 -7.02
CA LYS A 208 -11.86 21.29 -6.86
C LYS A 208 -11.67 22.24 -5.68
N PRO A 209 -11.99 23.55 -5.81
CA PRO A 209 -12.11 24.43 -4.66
C PRO A 209 -13.08 23.83 -3.65
N ALA A 210 -12.76 23.89 -2.35
CA ALA A 210 -13.70 23.51 -1.32
C ALA A 210 -14.98 24.36 -1.50
N VAL A 211 -16.10 23.70 -1.79
CA VAL A 211 -17.39 24.39 -1.75
C VAL A 211 -17.59 24.77 -0.29
N ILE A 212 -17.46 26.06 0.02
CA ILE A 212 -17.75 26.59 1.35
C ILE A 212 -19.24 26.32 1.57
N ALA A 213 -19.55 25.32 2.39
CA ALA A 213 -20.92 25.12 2.84
C ALA A 213 -21.39 26.42 3.53
N PRO A 214 -22.61 26.91 3.27
CA PRO A 214 -23.13 28.05 4.01
C PRO A 214 -23.07 27.73 5.52
N PRO A 215 -22.73 28.71 6.36
CA PRO A 215 -22.63 28.49 7.80
C PRO A 215 -23.94 27.91 8.33
N PRO A 216 -23.89 26.99 9.32
CA PRO A 216 -25.09 26.45 9.93
C PRO A 216 -25.94 27.60 10.52
N PRO A 217 -27.27 27.52 10.47
CA PRO A 217 -28.13 28.52 11.08
C PRO A 217 -27.79 28.63 12.58
N PRO A 218 -27.88 29.84 13.16
CA PRO A 218 -27.57 30.04 14.57
C PRO A 218 -28.47 29.15 15.44
N PRO A 219 -27.95 28.62 16.57
CA PRO A 219 -28.72 27.78 17.46
C PRO A 219 -29.96 28.54 17.97
N ALA A 220 -31.10 27.85 17.96
CA ALA A 220 -32.36 28.39 18.48
C ALA A 220 -32.18 28.79 19.95
N VAL A 221 -32.52 30.04 20.27
CA VAL A 221 -32.53 30.55 21.64
C VAL A 221 -33.61 29.77 22.39
N VAL A 222 -33.19 28.92 23.33
CA VAL A 222 -34.12 28.25 24.24
C VAL A 222 -34.50 29.28 25.30
N GLU A 223 -35.74 29.77 25.28
CA GLU A 223 -36.27 30.60 26.37
C GLU A 223 -36.24 29.80 27.68
N PRO A 224 -35.84 30.43 28.80
CA PRO A 224 -35.84 29.75 30.09
C PRO A 224 -37.28 29.48 30.53
N THR A 225 -37.61 28.21 30.69
CA THR A 225 -38.88 27.78 31.30
C THR A 225 -38.96 28.27 32.74
N ALA A 226 -40.02 29.00 33.08
CA ALA A 226 -40.29 29.50 34.42
C ALA A 226 -40.39 28.35 35.44
N PRO A 227 -39.95 28.54 36.70
CA PRO A 227 -39.99 27.51 37.72
C PRO A 227 -41.44 27.24 38.17
N VAL A 228 -41.81 25.96 38.24
CA VAL A 228 -43.07 25.52 38.84
C VAL A 228 -42.90 25.44 40.36
N SER A 229 -43.65 26.25 41.09
CA SER A 229 -43.71 26.22 42.55
C SER A 229 -44.29 24.92 43.10
N LYS A 230 -43.68 24.42 44.18
CA LYS A 230 -44.37 23.80 45.31
C LYS A 230 -43.75 24.31 46.60
#